data_AF-A0A3D0KK50-F1
#
_entry.id   AF-A0A3D0KK50-F1
#
_cell.length_a   1.000
_cell.length_b   1.000
_cell.length_c   1.000
_cell.angle_alpha   90.00
_cell.angle_beta   90.00
_cell.angle_gamma   90.00
#
_symmetry.space_group_name_H-M   'P 1'
#
loop_
_entity.id
_entity.type
_entity.pdbx_description
1 polymer ?
#
loop_
_entity_poly.entity_id
_entity_poly.type
_entity_poly.pdbx_seq_one_letter_code
_entity_poly.pdbx_strand_id
1 'polypeptide(L)'
;MDHTNKKQPSSINDTNQNIAAWWQHYCLLSTMPMVRCQIAWLESVTEAMQLEAELFQAIAKSSEKLTICLTDGKENCSAKELTEHYQEMVKTLTDANLERFAKVSQLSHEFRRSLWEEI
;
A
#
# COMPACT_ATOMS: atom_id res chain seq x y z
N MET A 1 25.72 -47.57 46.53
CA MET A 1 26.66 -46.58 45.97
C MET A 1 25.81 -45.52 45.29
N ASP A 2 25.39 -44.53 46.07
CA ASP A 2 24.53 -43.45 45.57
C ASP A 2 25.39 -42.34 44.97
N HIS A 3 25.35 -42.20 43.65
CA HIS A 3 25.91 -41.05 42.95
C HIS A 3 24.92 -39.88 43.06
N THR A 4 25.03 -39.11 44.14
CA THR A 4 24.39 -37.78 44.22
C THR A 4 24.98 -36.87 43.14
N ASN A 5 24.19 -36.70 42.08
CA ASN A 5 24.39 -35.71 41.02
C ASN A 5 24.31 -34.29 41.63
N LYS A 6 25.46 -33.76 42.06
CA LYS A 6 25.58 -32.36 42.48
C LYS A 6 25.44 -31.49 41.24
N LYS A 7 24.26 -30.88 41.06
CA LYS A 7 24.08 -29.76 40.14
C LYS A 7 25.14 -28.70 40.45
N GLN A 8 26.06 -28.53 39.52
CA GLN A 8 27.07 -27.47 39.53
C GLN A 8 26.35 -26.11 39.59
N PRO A 9 26.73 -25.18 40.49
CA PRO A 9 26.12 -23.86 40.52
C PRO A 9 26.49 -23.14 39.22
N SER A 10 25.48 -22.72 38.46
CA SER A 10 25.64 -21.91 37.25
C SER A 10 26.48 -20.67 37.59
N SER A 11 27.54 -20.41 36.81
CA SER A 11 28.40 -19.26 37.04
C SER A 11 27.60 -17.97 36.89
N ILE A 12 27.97 -16.92 37.63
CA ILE A 12 27.39 -15.58 37.50
C ILE A 12 27.54 -15.08 36.05
N ASN A 13 28.64 -15.45 35.37
CA ASN A 13 28.83 -15.14 33.95
C ASN A 13 27.81 -15.83 33.03
N ASP A 14 27.45 -17.10 33.32
CA ASP A 14 26.44 -17.83 32.54
C ASP A 14 25.06 -17.19 32.73
N THR A 15 24.78 -16.73 33.96
CA THR A 15 23.51 -16.06 34.29
C THR A 15 23.42 -14.70 33.59
N ASN A 16 24.50 -13.93 33.56
CA ASN A 16 24.57 -12.64 32.87
C ASN A 16 24.45 -12.78 31.35
N GLN A 17 25.06 -13.80 30.74
CA GLN A 17 24.88 -14.10 29.31
C GLN A 17 23.44 -14.50 29.00
N ASN A 18 22.79 -15.29 29.85
CA ASN A 18 21.38 -15.65 29.67
C ASN A 18 20.45 -14.45 29.78
N ILE A 19 20.70 -13.53 30.71
CA ILE A 19 19.90 -12.28 30.85
C ILE A 19 20.11 -11.38 29.62
N ALA A 20 21.35 -11.22 29.16
CA ALA A 20 21.64 -10.41 27.97
C ALA A 20 20.98 -10.99 26.71
N ALA A 21 21.05 -12.31 26.51
CA ALA A 21 20.40 -12.99 25.39
C ALA A 21 18.87 -12.87 25.46
N TRP A 22 18.29 -13.01 26.65
CA TRP A 22 16.86 -12.81 26.87
C TRP A 22 16.43 -11.37 26.57
N TRP A 23 17.19 -10.37 27.03
CA TRP A 23 16.92 -8.96 26.74
C TRP A 23 16.98 -8.70 25.24
N GLN A 24 18.01 -9.19 24.56
CA GLN A 24 18.16 -9.01 23.11
C GLN A 24 16.99 -9.65 22.34
N HIS A 25 16.55 -10.84 22.76
CA HIS A 25 15.38 -11.50 22.20
C HIS A 25 14.09 -10.70 22.44
N TYR A 26 13.91 -10.17 23.65
CA TYR A 26 12.77 -9.33 24.01
C TYR A 26 12.75 -8.02 23.21
N CYS A 27 13.89 -7.36 23.03
CA CYS A 27 14.03 -6.19 22.16
C CYS A 27 13.55 -6.49 20.73
N LEU A 28 14.00 -7.60 20.15
CA LEU A 28 13.60 -8.01 18.79
C LEU A 28 12.11 -8.31 18.69
N LEU A 29 11.52 -8.93 19.71
CA LEU A 29 10.07 -9.17 19.76
C LEU A 29 9.29 -7.85 19.90
N SER A 30 9.81 -6.91 20.69
CA SER A 30 9.16 -5.62 20.94
C SER A 30 9.09 -4.71 19.70
N THR A 31 9.95 -4.92 18.70
CA THR A 31 9.92 -4.17 17.44
C THR A 31 8.99 -4.77 16.39
N MET A 32 8.53 -6.01 16.57
CA MET A 32 7.66 -6.70 15.61
C MET A 32 6.35 -5.95 15.30
N PRO A 33 5.61 -5.42 16.30
CA PRO A 33 4.40 -4.64 16.03
C PRO A 33 4.67 -3.39 15.17
N MET A 34 5.80 -2.72 15.43
CA MET A 34 6.21 -1.55 14.64
C MET A 34 6.51 -1.95 13.20
N VAL A 35 7.23 -3.06 12.98
CA VAL A 35 7.53 -3.55 11.62
C VAL A 35 6.24 -3.89 10.87
N ARG A 36 5.27 -4.55 11.52
CA ARG A 36 3.98 -4.89 10.89
C ARG A 36 3.14 -3.65 10.56
N CYS A 37 3.14 -2.66 11.45
CA CYS A 37 2.53 -1.36 11.19
C CYS A 37 3.16 -0.66 9.97
N GLN A 38 4.49 -0.70 9.82
CA GLN A 38 5.17 -0.17 8.63
C GLN A 38 4.78 -0.92 7.35
N ILE A 39 4.61 -2.24 7.41
CA ILE A 39 4.17 -3.06 6.27
C ILE A 39 2.74 -2.68 5.87
N ALA A 40 1.80 -2.65 6.82
CA ALA A 40 0.40 -2.28 6.58
C ALA A 40 0.27 -0.86 5.96
N TRP A 41 1.13 0.06 6.41
CA TRP A 41 1.22 1.39 5.82
C TRP A 41 1.72 1.38 4.37
N LEU A 42 2.78 0.64 4.07
CA LEU A 42 3.33 0.53 2.71
C LEU A 42 2.35 -0.13 1.72
N GLU A 43 1.61 -1.14 2.18
CA GLU A 43 0.55 -1.80 1.40
C GLU A 43 -0.55 -0.78 1.04
N SER A 44 -1.04 -0.04 2.04
CA SER A 44 -2.07 0.99 1.84
C SER A 44 -1.62 2.10 0.88
N VAL A 45 -0.35 2.52 0.95
CA VAL A 45 0.21 3.52 0.03
C VAL A 45 0.30 2.99 -1.39
N THR A 46 0.71 1.72 -1.53
CA THR A 46 0.84 1.07 -2.84
C THR A 46 -0.52 0.91 -3.52
N GLU A 47 -1.55 0.52 -2.76
CA GLU A 47 -2.92 0.45 -3.24
C GLU A 47 -3.46 1.82 -3.68
N ALA A 48 -3.19 2.87 -2.90
CA ALA A 48 -3.55 4.23 -3.30
C ALA A 48 -2.84 4.68 -4.59
N MET A 49 -1.53 4.39 -4.73
CA MET A 49 -0.77 4.69 -5.94
C MET A 49 -1.31 3.95 -7.17
N GLN A 50 -1.74 2.71 -7.01
CA GLN A 50 -2.34 1.93 -8.10
C GLN A 50 -3.61 2.60 -8.63
N LEU A 51 -4.46 3.12 -7.75
CA LEU A 51 -5.66 3.85 -8.14
C LEU A 51 -5.36 5.15 -8.90
N GLU A 52 -4.31 5.89 -8.50
CA GLU A 52 -3.87 7.07 -9.23
C GLU A 52 -3.29 6.71 -10.60
N ALA A 53 -2.54 5.60 -10.70
CA ALA A 53 -2.01 5.11 -11.98
C ALA A 53 -3.13 4.73 -12.96
N GLU A 54 -4.19 4.06 -12.48
CA GLU A 54 -5.38 3.74 -13.28
C GLU A 54 -6.07 5.00 -13.81
N LEU A 55 -6.20 6.04 -12.96
CA LEU A 55 -6.74 7.34 -13.37
C LEU A 55 -5.87 7.99 -14.46
N PHE A 56 -4.55 8.03 -14.28
CA PHE A 56 -3.65 8.59 -15.29
C PHE A 56 -3.71 7.82 -16.61
N GLN A 57 -3.84 6.50 -16.56
CA GLN A 57 -4.01 5.69 -17.75
C GLN A 57 -5.32 6.01 -18.47
N ALA A 58 -6.42 6.20 -17.73
CA ALA A 58 -7.70 6.59 -18.30
C ALA A 58 -7.62 7.97 -18.98
N ILE A 59 -6.98 8.95 -18.33
CA ILE A 59 -6.75 10.29 -18.88
C ILE A 59 -5.92 10.24 -20.17
N ALA A 60 -4.83 9.47 -20.15
CA ALA A 60 -3.95 9.35 -21.32
C ALA A 60 -4.70 8.77 -22.52
N LYS A 61 -5.45 7.67 -22.32
CA LYS A 61 -6.25 7.03 -23.36
C LYS A 61 -7.37 7.94 -23.90
N SER A 62 -8.04 8.69 -23.03
CA SER A 62 -9.10 9.60 -23.48
C SER A 62 -8.54 10.82 -24.21
N SER A 63 -7.37 11.30 -23.81
CA SER A 63 -6.68 12.43 -24.45
C SER A 63 -6.11 12.06 -25.82
N GLU A 64 -5.67 10.81 -25.99
CA GLU A 64 -5.20 10.28 -27.28
C GLU A 64 -6.29 10.37 -28.36
N LYS A 65 -7.53 9.95 -28.05
CA LYS A 65 -8.67 10.03 -28.99
C LYS A 65 -8.93 11.46 -29.48
N LEU A 66 -8.94 12.42 -28.55
CA LEU A 66 -9.09 13.85 -28.88
C LEU A 66 -7.93 14.38 -29.70
N THR A 67 -6.70 13.98 -29.35
CA THR A 67 -5.50 14.42 -30.06
C THR A 67 -5.51 13.90 -31.50
N ILE A 68 -5.85 12.63 -31.72
CA ILE A 68 -5.99 12.04 -33.06
C ILE A 68 -7.03 12.80 -33.89
N CYS A 69 -8.23 13.02 -33.34
CA CYS A 69 -9.30 13.79 -33.99
C CYS A 69 -8.86 15.22 -34.37
N LEU A 70 -7.98 15.86 -33.59
CA LEU A 70 -7.50 17.23 -33.84
C LEU A 70 -6.27 17.31 -34.75
N THR A 71 -5.47 16.24 -34.88
CA THR A 71 -4.16 16.28 -35.56
C THR A 71 -4.07 15.39 -36.80
N ASP A 72 -4.97 14.43 -36.99
CA ASP A 72 -4.94 13.56 -38.16
C ASP A 72 -5.45 14.31 -39.40
N GLY A 73 -4.52 14.67 -40.30
CA GLY A 73 -4.81 15.45 -41.50
C GLY A 73 -5.53 14.69 -42.63
N LYS A 74 -5.89 13.41 -42.42
CA LYS A 74 -6.57 12.57 -43.41
C LYS A 74 -8.10 12.47 -43.23
N GLU A 75 -8.60 12.66 -42.01
CA GLU A 75 -10.03 12.74 -41.70
C GLU A 75 -10.24 14.00 -40.86
N ASN A 76 -10.83 15.04 -41.47
CA ASN A 76 -11.27 16.19 -40.70
C ASN A 76 -12.41 15.74 -39.79
N CYS A 77 -12.08 15.44 -38.54
CA CYS A 77 -13.04 15.13 -37.49
C CYS A 77 -14.11 16.23 -37.46
N SER A 78 -15.37 15.85 -37.62
CA SER A 78 -16.46 16.81 -37.63
C SER A 78 -16.63 17.45 -36.25
N ALA A 79 -17.20 18.66 -36.19
CA ALA A 79 -17.49 19.32 -34.93
C ALA A 79 -18.37 18.47 -33.99
N LYS A 80 -19.19 17.58 -34.57
CA LYS A 80 -20.02 16.64 -33.83
C LYS A 80 -19.19 15.53 -33.20
N GLU A 81 -18.30 14.89 -33.95
CA GLU A 81 -17.40 13.83 -33.45
C GLU A 81 -16.44 14.36 -32.39
N LEU A 82 -15.91 15.57 -32.57
CA LEU A 82 -15.08 16.22 -31.55
C LEU A 82 -15.85 16.44 -30.24
N THR A 83 -17.11 16.89 -30.34
CA THR A 83 -17.96 17.10 -29.16
C THR A 83 -18.29 15.77 -28.48
N GLU A 84 -18.54 14.71 -29.25
CA GLU A 84 -18.78 13.36 -28.74
C GLU A 84 -17.55 12.81 -27.99
N HIS A 85 -16.35 12.93 -28.57
CA HIS A 85 -15.10 12.52 -27.90
C HIS A 85 -14.82 13.32 -26.63
N TYR A 86 -15.11 14.62 -26.63
CA TYR A 86 -14.97 15.44 -25.44
C TYR A 86 -15.95 15.01 -24.33
N GLN A 87 -17.22 14.78 -24.67
CA GLN A 87 -18.22 14.29 -23.72
C GLN A 87 -17.86 12.91 -23.17
N GLU A 88 -17.37 12.00 -24.02
CA GLU A 88 -16.87 10.68 -23.62
C GLU A 88 -15.70 10.80 -22.64
N MET A 89 -14.72 11.68 -22.91
CA MET A 89 -13.60 11.93 -22.03
C MET A 89 -14.05 12.45 -20.66
N VAL A 90 -14.88 13.49 -20.64
CA VAL A 90 -15.35 14.10 -19.38
C VAL A 90 -16.13 13.09 -18.55
N LYS A 91 -16.98 12.28 -19.19
CA LYS A 91 -17.72 11.21 -18.51
C LYS A 91 -16.78 10.17 -17.92
N THR A 92 -15.86 9.64 -18.73
CA THR A 92 -14.88 8.62 -18.30
C THR A 92 -14.04 9.12 -17.12
N LEU A 93 -13.58 10.37 -17.17
CA LEU A 93 -12.79 10.99 -16.11
C LEU A 93 -13.61 11.19 -14.83
N THR A 94 -14.88 11.57 -14.96
CA THR A 94 -15.78 11.76 -13.82
C THR A 94 -16.07 10.42 -13.14
N ASP A 95 -16.39 9.39 -13.92
CA ASP A 95 -16.68 8.05 -13.42
C ASP A 95 -15.44 7.45 -12.73
N ALA A 96 -14.27 7.54 -13.36
CA ALA A 96 -13.01 7.06 -12.77
C ALA A 96 -12.63 7.81 -11.48
N ASN A 97 -12.84 9.13 -11.42
CA ASN A 97 -12.59 9.89 -10.19
C ASN A 97 -13.57 9.51 -9.07
N LEU A 98 -14.85 9.32 -9.38
CA LEU A 98 -15.85 8.94 -8.39
C LEU A 98 -15.54 7.55 -7.81
N GLU A 99 -15.17 6.60 -8.66
CA GLU A 99 -14.73 5.27 -8.25
C GLU A 99 -13.47 5.33 -7.39
N ARG A 100 -12.47 6.11 -7.82
CA ARG A 100 -11.24 6.34 -7.04
C ARG A 100 -11.55 6.90 -5.66
N PHE A 101 -12.38 7.94 -5.55
CA PHE A 101 -12.74 8.52 -4.26
C PHE A 101 -13.45 7.52 -3.34
N ALA A 102 -14.35 6.70 -3.89
CA ALA A 102 -15.01 5.65 -3.12
C ALA A 102 -13.98 4.64 -2.57
N LYS A 103 -13.06 4.15 -3.40
CA LYS A 103 -12.01 3.21 -2.98
C LYS A 103 -11.04 3.82 -1.97
N VAL A 104 -10.57 5.05 -2.19
CA VAL A 104 -9.69 5.77 -1.25
C VAL A 104 -10.37 5.99 0.11
N SER A 105 -11.68 6.28 0.12
CA SER A 105 -12.43 6.41 1.38
C SER A 105 -12.48 5.11 2.18
N GLN A 106 -12.53 3.96 1.50
CA GLN A 106 -12.50 2.63 2.13
C GLN A 106 -11.10 2.28 2.63
N LEU A 107 -10.06 2.53 1.83
CA LEU A 107 -8.66 2.31 2.20
C LEU A 107 -8.29 3.00 3.52
N SER A 108 -8.76 4.23 3.74
CA SER A 108 -8.54 4.94 5.01
C SER A 108 -9.18 4.23 6.22
N HIS A 109 -10.30 3.56 6.02
CA HIS A 109 -10.95 2.80 7.09
C HIS A 109 -10.24 1.46 7.33
N GLU A 110 -9.82 0.78 6.27
CA GLU A 110 -9.12 -0.51 6.36
C GLU A 110 -7.71 -0.35 6.95
N PHE A 111 -6.97 0.68 6.54
CA PHE A 111 -5.69 1.03 7.14
C PHE A 111 -5.80 1.26 8.64
N ARG A 112 -6.77 2.08 9.08
CA ARG A 112 -6.99 2.31 10.52
C ARG A 112 -7.34 1.03 11.25
N ARG A 113 -8.12 0.13 10.65
CA ARG A 113 -8.47 -1.17 11.24
C ARG A 113 -7.22 -2.05 11.37
N SER A 114 -6.44 -2.19 10.30
CA SER A 114 -5.20 -2.98 10.29
C SER A 114 -4.18 -2.45 11.31
N LEU A 115 -4.04 -1.12 11.42
CA LEU A 115 -3.21 -0.51 12.47
C LEU A 115 -3.70 -0.86 13.88
N TRP A 116 -5.02 -0.85 14.11
CA TRP A 116 -5.61 -1.20 15.41
C TRP A 116 -5.46 -2.68 15.76
N GLU A 117 -5.37 -3.57 14.78
CA GLU A 117 -5.15 -5.00 15.00
C GLU A 117 -3.70 -5.34 15.40
N GLU A 118 -2.75 -4.43 15.13
CA GLU A 118 -1.32 -4.60 15.43
C GLU A 118 -0.85 -3.88 16.72
N ILE A 119 -1.71 -3.07 17.37
CA ILE A 119 -1.44 -2.37 18.65
C ILE A 119 -2.04 -3.16 19.81
#